data_AF-A0A3A4QPZ4-F1
#
_entry.id   AF-A0A3A4QPZ4-F1
#
_cell.length_a   1.000
_cell.length_b   1.000
_cell.length_c   1.000
_cell.angle_alpha   90.00
_cell.angle_beta   90.00
_cell.angle_gamma   90.00
#
_symmetry.space_group_name_H-M   'P 1'
#
loop_
_entity.id
_entity.type
_entity.pdbx_description
1 polymer ?
#
loop_
_entity_poly.entity_id
_entity_poly.type
_entity_poly.pdbx_seq_one_letter_code
_entity_poly.pdbx_strand_id
1 'polypeptide(L)' 'MRLTLLAVEFGISALYAISDEPHQLFIPGRAFEFGDLALDLGGSVIGVATYAFLLTFWRRRVRLS' A
#
# COMPACT_ATOMS: atom_id res chain seq x y z
N MET A 1 7.12 2.40 -15.94
CA MET A 1 6.05 2.09 -14.97
C MET A 1 5.57 3.44 -14.49
N ARG A 2 4.37 3.84 -14.89
CA ARG A 2 3.96 5.24 -14.81
C ARG A 2 3.78 5.61 -13.33
N LEU A 3 4.47 6.65 -12.86
CA LEU A 3 4.32 7.21 -11.49
C LEU A 3 2.84 7.37 -11.10
N THR A 4 1.99 7.67 -12.09
CA THR A 4 0.54 7.71 -11.98
C THR A 4 -0.07 6.46 -11.35
N LEU A 5 0.38 5.25 -11.73
CA LEU A 5 -0.18 4.01 -11.18
C LEU A 5 0.21 3.78 -9.71
N LEU A 6 1.41 4.23 -9.32
CA LEU A 6 1.85 4.16 -7.93
C LEU A 6 1.09 5.16 -7.05
N ALA A 7 0.85 6.36 -7.57
CA ALA A 7 0.05 7.37 -6.89
C ALA A 7 -1.42 6.95 -6.75
N VAL A 8 -1.98 6.28 -7.78
CA VAL A 8 -3.34 5.73 -7.72
C VAL A 8 -3.44 4.59 -6.71
N GLU A 9 -2.49 3.66 -6.69
CA GLU A 9 -2.45 2.59 -5.68
C GLU A 9 -2.41 3.16 -4.27
N PHE A 10 -1.44 4.04 -3.97
CA PHE A 10 -1.30 4.61 -2.63
C PHE A 10 -2.53 5.42 -2.23
N GLY A 11 -3.11 6.19 -3.16
CA GLY A 11 -4.33 6.95 -2.91
C GLY A 11 -5.52 6.05 -2.56
N ILE A 12 -5.71 4.94 -3.28
CA ILE A 12 -6.79 3.98 -2.97
C ILE A 12 -6.53 3.32 -1.62
N SER A 13 -5.31 2.83 -1.36
CA SER A 13 -4.93 2.18 -0.10
C SER A 13 -5.13 3.13 1.09
N ALA A 14 -4.74 4.40 0.96
CA ALA A 14 -4.93 5.40 2.01
C ALA A 14 -6.40 5.73 2.27
N LEU A 15 -7.21 5.91 1.22
CA LEU A 15 -8.65 6.14 1.37
C LEU A 15 -9.34 4.96 2.02
N TYR A 16 -8.94 3.74 1.67
CA TYR A 16 -9.49 2.52 2.26
C TYR A 16 -9.12 2.41 3.74
N ALA A 17 -7.84 2.55 4.10
CA ALA A 17 -7.39 2.51 5.49
C ALA A 17 -8.07 3.57 6.37
N ILE A 18 -8.21 4.80 5.86
CA ILE A 18 -8.94 5.87 6.56
C ILE A 18 -10.42 5.52 6.75
N SER A 19 -11.03 4.84 5.79
CA SER A 19 -12.43 4.45 5.87
C SER A 19 -12.66 3.24 6.78
N ASP A 20 -11.65 2.37 6.93
CA ASP A 20 -11.75 1.16 7.75
C ASP A 20 -11.80 1.50 9.24
N GLU A 21 -11.01 2.46 9.73
CA GLU A 21 -10.98 2.81 11.15
C GLU A 21 -12.35 3.26 11.72
N PRO A 22 -13.12 4.17 11.09
CA PRO A 22 -14.48 4.45 11.51
C PRO A 22 -15.44 3.27 11.29
N HIS A 23 -15.23 2.46 10.25
CA HIS A 23 -16.06 1.29 9.98
C HIS A 23 -15.91 0.23 11.09
N GLN A 24 -14.70 0.09 11.65
CA GLN A 24 -14.42 -0.82 12.76
C GLN A 24 -15.21 -0.45 14.03
N LEU A 25 -15.55 0.82 14.25
CA LEU A 25 -16.33 1.25 15.41
C LEU A 25 -17.76 0.67 15.44
N PHE A 26 -18.28 0.17 14.32
CA PHE A 26 -19.57 -0.52 14.27
C PHE A 26 -19.48 -2.00 14.70
N ILE A 27 -18.27 -2.54 14.84
CA ILE A 27 -18.02 -3.93 15.21
C ILE A 27 -17.75 -3.98 16.72
N PRO A 28 -18.59 -4.67 17.51
CA PRO A 28 -18.38 -4.79 18.96
C PRO A 28 -16.99 -5.37 19.26
N GLY A 29 -16.22 -4.68 20.11
CA GLY A 29 -14.88 -5.12 20.52
C GLY A 29 -13.75 -4.67 19.61
N ARG A 30 -14.01 -3.87 18.56
CA ARG A 30 -12.98 -3.14 17.79
C ARG A 30 -13.00 -1.66 18.18
N ALA A 31 -11.83 -1.03 18.12
CA ALA A 31 -11.63 0.39 18.41
C ALA A 31 -10.95 1.05 17.21
N PHE A 32 -11.05 2.37 17.13
CA PHE A 32 -10.23 3.14 16.20
C PHE A 32 -8.76 3.05 16.64
N GLU A 33 -7.90 2.47 15.81
CA GLU A 33 -6.49 2.25 16.12
C GLU A 33 -5.59 2.98 15.11
N PHE A 34 -4.96 4.08 15.54
CA PHE A 34 -3.98 4.77 14.70
C PHE A 34 -2.79 3.89 14.26
N GLY A 35 -2.54 2.80 14.99
CA GLY A 35 -1.54 1.79 14.64
C GLY A 35 -1.91 1.02 13.37
N ASP A 36 -3.17 0.59 13.24
CA ASP A 36 -3.68 -0.13 12.08
C ASP A 36 -3.60 0.77 10.84
N LEU A 37 -4.10 2.00 10.93
CA LEU A 37 -3.94 3.02 9.87
C LEU A 37 -2.47 3.24 9.46
N ALA A 38 -1.55 3.34 10.40
CA ALA A 38 -0.12 3.53 10.10
C ALA A 38 0.50 2.30 9.43
N LEU A 39 0.08 1.10 9.83
CA LEU A 39 0.53 -0.16 9.25
C LEU A 39 0.01 -0.34 7.82
N ASP A 40 -1.25 0.01 7.55
CA ASP A 40 -1.82 -0.07 6.21
C ASP A 40 -1.11 0.87 5.23
N LEU A 41 -0.90 2.13 5.65
CA LEU A 41 -0.18 3.13 4.85
C LEU A 41 1.29 2.73 4.66
N GLY A 42 1.95 2.28 5.72
CA GLY A 42 3.33 1.80 5.66
C GLY A 42 3.48 0.56 4.78
N GLY A 43 2.56 -0.38 4.88
CA GLY A 43 2.49 -1.60 4.08
C GLY A 43 2.37 -1.31 2.59
N SER A 44 1.48 -0.37 2.21
CA SER A 44 1.33 0.08 0.81
C SER A 44 2.65 0.66 0.26
N VAL A 45 3.32 1.54 1.01
CA VAL A 45 4.62 2.11 0.62
C VAL A 45 5.68 1.03 0.41
N ILE A 46 5.80 0.10 1.36
CA ILE A 46 6.76 -1.01 1.29
C ILE A 46 6.45 -1.93 0.10
N GLY A 47 5.17 -2.23 -0.15
CA GLY A 47 4.72 -3.05 -1.26
C GLY A 47 5.10 -2.44 -2.61
N VAL A 48 4.84 -1.15 -2.82
CA VAL A 48 5.24 -0.41 -4.03
C VAL A 48 6.75 -0.41 -4.22
N ALA A 49 7.50 -0.12 -3.17
CA ALA A 49 8.97 -0.11 -3.23
C ALA A 49 9.52 -1.49 -3.64
N THR A 50 8.98 -2.56 -3.04
CA THR A 50 9.36 -3.93 -3.33
C THR A 50 9.03 -4.32 -4.77
N TYR A 51 7.81 -4.00 -5.24
CA TYR A 51 7.41 -4.28 -6.62
C TYR A 51 8.28 -3.54 -7.63
N ALA A 52 8.59 -2.27 -7.40
CA ALA A 52 9.48 -1.48 -8.24
C ALA A 52 10.91 -2.06 -8.29
N PHE A 53 11.43 -2.48 -7.14
CA PHE A 53 12.74 -3.14 -7.06
C PHE A 53 12.76 -4.45 -7.86
N LEU A 54 11.79 -5.34 -7.66
CA LEU A 54 11.73 -6.63 -8.37
C LEU A 54 11.60 -6.43 -9.88
N LEU A 55 10.75 -5.49 -10.32
CA LEU A 55 10.55 -5.22 -11.74
C LEU A 55 11.80 -4.65 -12.40
N THR A 56 12.51 -3.74 -11.72
CA THR A 56 13.77 -3.18 -12.23
C THR A 56 14.87 -4.24 -12.28
N PHE A 57 14.97 -5.09 -11.26
CA PHE A 57 15.91 -6.20 -11.23
C PHE A 57 15.64 -7.21 -12.35
N TRP A 58 14.39 -7.62 -12.53
CA TRP A 58 13.99 -8.56 -13.59
C TRP A 58 14.27 -8.01 -14.99
N ARG A 59 13.93 -6.74 -15.24
CA ARG A 59 14.24 -6.06 -16.52
C ARG A 59 15.73 -6.00 -16.81
N ARG A 60 16.58 -5.80 -15.79
CA ARG A 60 18.05 -5.83 -15.96
C ARG A 60 18.52 -7.22 -16.37
N ARG A 61 17.95 -8.29 -15.82
CA ARG A 61 18.32 -9.67 -16.15
C ARG A 61 17.94 -10.05 -17.58
N VAL A 62 16.71 -9.72 -18.01
CA VAL A 62 16.23 -10.01 -19.38
C VAL A 62 16.97 -9.21 -20.45
N ARG A 63 17.47 -8.01 -20.13
CA ARG A 63 18.23 -7.18 -21.08
C ARG A 63 19.67 -7.67 -21.29
N LEU A 64 20.18 -8.54 -20.42
CA LEU A 64 21.55 -9.06 -20.44
C LEU A 64 21.63 -10.50 -20.99
N SER A 65 20.50 -11.09 -21.38
CA SER A 65 20.36 -12.41 -22.04
C SER A 65 19.96 -12.23 -23.49
#